data_AF-A0A3C7WBD3-F1
#
_entry.id   AF-A0A3C7WBD3-F1
#
_cell.length_a   1.000
_cell.length_b   1.000
_cell.length_c   1.000
_cell.angle_alpha   90.00
_cell.angle_beta   90.00
_cell.angle_gamma   90.00
#
_symmetry.space_group_name_H-M   'P 1'
#
loop_
_entity.id
_entity.type
_entity.pdbx_description
1 polymer ?
#
loop_
_entity_poly.entity_id
_entity_poly.type
_entity_poly.pdbx_seq_one_letter_code
_entity_poly.pdbx_strand_id
1 'polypeptide(L)'
;YIAALDSLGNPVFHELAADRNGEAFYGEISAIPYLTQAQLDSCIDGILGPLLANATTNVILALDGSDPGCAWGEAPDAPEGSGLYPSRLLPQLRTRDYVGNSNNSYWLSDANNPLEGFPTIMGPLGYEGLQQFLRTRVGHLMVAERKAATDGLSETPLFTLDTLEGLMYANRVYGAEVTLDDVLAVCEREAAGGVSEACAVLAAWDRRVDTDSRGAQVFNEFWREIRSELGNDFQNVVDSNEFWAVDFDPADPLNTPRGIDIDLPANETRVIEALAAASARLADAGVALDAPWGEVQFLERGNERVPIHGGAGTMGVYGAISAGLSEGGYANPRAGNSYIQAVTWDESECPIADVILVPSQSTDPASPHFADQTKLYSDKRWVRFPFCEDDIAANQLGETLLLEKFD
;
A
#
# COMPACT_ATOMS: atom_id res chain seq x y z
N TYR A 1 -19.14 15.30 -3.95
CA TYR A 1 -17.93 15.05 -3.14
C TYR A 1 -17.59 16.25 -2.27
N ILE A 2 -17.05 17.34 -2.84
CA ILE A 2 -16.55 18.52 -2.09
C ILE A 2 -17.53 19.06 -1.03
N ALA A 3 -18.79 19.35 -1.41
CA ALA A 3 -19.77 19.89 -0.47
C ALA A 3 -20.06 18.96 0.74
N ALA A 4 -19.87 17.65 0.58
CA ALA A 4 -20.02 16.68 1.68
C ALA A 4 -18.79 16.62 2.60
N LEU A 5 -17.64 17.08 2.13
CA LEU A 5 -16.35 17.08 2.83
C LEU A 5 -15.98 18.47 3.40
N ASP A 6 -16.81 19.48 3.14
CA ASP A 6 -16.54 20.89 3.47
C ASP A 6 -16.45 21.15 4.99
N SER A 7 -17.00 20.25 5.81
CA SER A 7 -16.84 20.31 7.27
C SER A 7 -15.44 19.91 7.76
N LEU A 8 -14.55 19.45 6.86
CA LEU A 8 -13.18 18.98 7.17
C LEU A 8 -13.15 17.98 8.33
N GLY A 9 -14.13 17.07 8.34
CA GLY A 9 -14.28 16.05 9.39
C GLY A 9 -13.33 14.86 9.22
N ASN A 10 -12.69 14.73 8.05
CA ASN A 10 -11.67 13.72 7.84
C ASN A 10 -10.37 14.15 8.54
N PRO A 11 -9.85 13.37 9.51
CA PRO A 11 -8.68 13.78 10.24
C PRO A 11 -7.41 13.77 9.39
N VAL A 12 -7.17 12.72 8.59
CA VAL A 12 -5.83 12.44 8.00
C VAL A 12 -5.85 11.50 6.78
N PHE A 13 -7.01 11.14 6.21
CA PHE A 13 -7.09 10.12 5.15
C PHE A 13 -7.35 10.73 3.78
N HIS A 14 -6.78 10.14 2.74
CA HIS A 14 -7.19 10.40 1.36
C HIS A 14 -8.60 9.88 1.10
N GLU A 15 -9.38 10.58 0.28
CA GLU A 15 -10.69 10.14 -0.18
C GLU A 15 -10.68 9.78 -1.66
N LEU A 16 -11.21 8.61 -1.99
CA LEU A 16 -11.46 8.18 -3.36
C LEU A 16 -12.95 7.83 -3.50
N ALA A 17 -13.56 8.24 -4.61
CA ALA A 17 -14.95 7.90 -4.92
C ALA A 17 -15.13 7.68 -6.42
N ALA A 18 -16.12 6.87 -6.77
CA ALA A 18 -16.62 6.72 -8.14
C ALA A 18 -18.15 6.71 -8.12
N ASP A 19 -18.79 7.16 -9.20
CA ASP A 19 -20.24 7.11 -9.34
C ASP A 19 -20.71 6.35 -10.59
N ARG A 20 -22.02 6.06 -10.59
CA ARG A 20 -22.72 5.40 -11.72
C ARG A 20 -22.67 6.19 -13.03
N ASN A 21 -22.28 7.47 -13.00
CA ASN A 21 -22.17 8.32 -14.20
C ASN A 21 -20.76 8.30 -14.78
N GLY A 22 -19.86 7.47 -14.23
CA GLY A 22 -18.50 7.27 -14.69
C GLY A 22 -17.54 8.40 -14.31
N GLU A 23 -17.82 9.13 -13.24
CA GLU A 23 -16.87 10.07 -12.66
C GLU A 23 -16.12 9.44 -11.49
N ALA A 24 -14.80 9.60 -11.47
CA ALA A 24 -13.91 9.27 -10.36
C ALA A 24 -13.41 10.56 -9.69
N PHE A 25 -13.25 10.51 -8.37
CA PHE A 25 -12.82 11.63 -7.53
C PHE A 25 -11.70 11.20 -6.61
N TYR A 26 -10.68 12.05 -6.49
CA TYR A 26 -9.68 12.00 -5.43
C TYR A 26 -9.72 13.31 -4.65
N GLY A 27 -9.55 13.21 -3.33
CA GLY A 27 -9.33 14.32 -2.42
C GLY A 27 -8.30 13.99 -1.35
N GLU A 28 -7.55 15.01 -0.95
CA GLU A 28 -6.92 15.10 0.36
C GLU A 28 -7.66 16.18 1.16
N ILE A 29 -8.97 15.99 1.35
CA ILE A 29 -9.85 17.00 1.98
C ILE A 29 -9.93 16.71 3.49
N SER A 30 -8.80 16.90 4.16
CA SER A 30 -8.61 16.57 5.57
C SER A 30 -8.31 17.81 6.43
N ALA A 31 -8.21 17.59 7.74
CA ALA A 31 -7.95 18.64 8.72
C ALA A 31 -6.47 19.06 8.74
N ILE A 32 -6.04 19.83 7.73
CA ILE A 32 -4.65 20.29 7.59
C ILE A 32 -4.47 21.70 8.17
N PRO A 33 -3.51 21.91 9.09
CA PRO A 33 -3.22 23.23 9.67
C PRO A 33 -2.90 24.30 8.64
N TYR A 34 -3.52 25.48 8.77
CA TYR A 34 -3.28 26.61 7.87
C TYR A 34 -1.99 27.35 8.23
N LEU A 35 -0.93 27.05 7.46
CA LEU A 35 0.37 27.69 7.55
C LEU A 35 0.76 28.26 6.20
N THR A 36 1.02 29.58 6.14
CA THR A 36 1.54 30.20 4.92
C THR A 36 2.98 29.75 4.64
N GLN A 37 3.42 29.82 3.39
CA GLN A 37 4.83 29.51 3.05
C GLN A 37 5.81 30.39 3.85
N ALA A 38 5.49 31.66 4.06
CA ALA A 38 6.31 32.55 4.88
C ALA A 38 6.47 32.04 6.33
N GLN A 39 5.39 31.50 6.92
CA GLN A 39 5.47 30.87 8.25
C GLN A 39 6.29 29.59 8.22
N LEU A 40 6.12 28.72 7.22
CA LEU A 40 6.96 27.52 7.09
C LEU A 40 8.45 27.88 6.99
N ASP A 41 8.79 28.92 6.23
CA ASP A 41 10.17 29.36 6.02
C ASP A 41 10.78 30.04 7.26
N SER A 42 9.99 30.80 8.02
CA SER A 42 10.50 31.62 9.14
C SER A 42 10.30 31.01 10.52
N CYS A 43 9.27 30.17 10.70
CA CYS A 43 8.88 29.64 12.01
C CYS A 43 9.43 28.25 12.29
N ILE A 44 9.91 27.52 11.27
CA ILE A 44 10.70 26.31 11.48
C ILE A 44 12.15 26.75 11.69
N ASP A 45 12.48 27.14 12.92
CA ASP A 45 13.73 27.82 13.24
C ASP A 45 14.55 27.13 14.35
N GLY A 46 15.62 27.80 14.76
CA GLY A 46 16.54 27.28 15.77
C GLY A 46 17.27 26.01 15.31
N ILE A 47 17.67 25.18 16.27
CA ILE A 47 18.41 23.94 16.00
C ILE A 47 17.46 22.76 15.82
N LEU A 48 16.38 22.70 16.61
CA LEU A 48 15.51 21.54 16.67
C LEU A 48 14.49 21.47 15.52
N GLY A 49 13.93 22.60 15.10
CA GLY A 49 12.90 22.63 14.04
C GLY A 49 13.42 22.08 12.70
N PRO A 50 14.45 22.69 12.10
CA PRO A 50 15.04 22.22 10.85
C PRO A 50 15.60 20.79 10.93
N LEU A 51 16.20 20.41 12.07
CA LEU A 51 16.72 19.07 12.26
C LEU A 51 15.60 18.03 12.25
N LEU A 52 14.49 18.30 12.95
CA LEU A 52 13.31 17.42 12.99
C LEU A 52 12.62 17.35 11.62
N ALA A 53 12.43 18.49 10.96
CA ALA A 53 11.85 18.53 9.62
C ALA A 53 12.68 17.69 8.63
N ASN A 54 14.01 17.85 8.63
CA ASN A 54 14.89 17.05 7.77
C ASN A 54 14.87 15.55 8.15
N ALA A 55 15.01 15.22 9.43
CA ALA A 55 15.04 13.83 9.91
C ALA A 55 13.73 13.06 9.65
N THR A 56 12.62 13.77 9.47
CA THR A 56 11.30 13.18 9.21
C THR A 56 10.80 13.40 7.79
N THR A 57 11.62 13.97 6.91
CA THR A 57 11.21 14.35 5.55
C THR A 57 9.93 15.21 5.56
N ASN A 58 9.90 16.21 6.44
CA ASN A 58 8.79 17.14 6.66
C ASN A 58 7.49 16.53 7.16
N VAL A 59 7.48 15.27 7.62
CA VAL A 59 6.31 14.66 8.27
C VAL A 59 6.01 15.33 9.62
N ILE A 60 7.06 15.71 10.36
CA ILE A 60 6.92 16.41 11.64
C ILE A 60 7.55 17.79 11.52
N LEU A 61 6.73 18.82 11.64
CA LEU A 61 7.14 20.22 11.64
C LEU A 61 6.95 20.83 13.03
N ALA A 62 8.01 21.43 13.57
CA ALA A 62 7.97 22.17 14.83
C ALA A 62 8.12 23.66 14.54
N LEU A 63 7.15 24.45 14.99
CA LEU A 63 7.13 25.91 14.84
C LEU A 63 7.60 26.58 16.15
N ASP A 64 8.21 27.77 16.05
CA ASP A 64 8.56 28.58 17.22
C ASP A 64 7.30 29.05 17.96
N GLY A 65 6.99 28.38 19.08
CA GLY A 65 5.86 28.75 19.93
C GLY A 65 6.07 30.04 20.76
N SER A 66 7.25 30.66 20.70
CA SER A 66 7.52 31.93 21.39
C SER A 66 7.10 33.15 20.57
N ASP A 67 6.97 33.01 19.24
CA ASP A 67 6.48 34.05 18.34
C ASP A 67 4.98 33.84 18.03
N PRO A 68 4.08 34.75 18.44
CA PRO A 68 2.67 34.66 18.08
C PRO A 68 2.41 34.73 16.56
N GLY A 69 3.36 35.22 15.76
CA GLY A 69 3.30 35.17 14.29
C GLY A 69 3.39 33.75 13.71
N CYS A 70 3.84 32.78 14.51
CA CYS A 70 3.97 31.38 14.12
C CYS A 70 2.77 30.51 14.51
N ALA A 71 1.74 31.08 15.15
CA ALA A 71 0.47 30.40 15.35
C ALA A 71 -0.20 30.09 14.00
N TRP A 72 -0.99 29.01 13.96
CA TRP A 72 -1.80 28.69 12.78
C TRP A 72 -2.70 29.88 12.43
N GLY A 73 -2.80 30.18 11.14
CA GLY A 73 -3.63 31.28 10.67
C GLY A 73 -5.11 30.90 10.60
N GLU A 74 -5.94 31.89 10.33
CA GLU A 74 -7.35 31.68 9.95
C GLU A 74 -7.48 31.90 8.44
N ALA A 75 -8.14 30.96 7.76
CA ALA A 75 -8.39 31.06 6.33
C ALA A 75 -9.87 31.41 6.06
N PRO A 76 -10.16 32.34 5.14
CA PRO A 76 -11.53 32.54 4.66
C PRO A 76 -12.08 31.24 4.08
N ASP A 77 -13.37 30.98 4.31
CA ASP A 77 -14.10 29.79 3.86
C ASP A 77 -13.65 28.46 4.51
N ALA A 78 -12.81 28.51 5.55
CA ALA A 78 -12.60 27.39 6.45
C ALA A 78 -13.66 27.40 7.57
N PRO A 79 -13.93 26.27 8.24
CA PRO A 79 -14.78 26.26 9.43
C PRO A 79 -14.29 27.29 10.47
N GLU A 80 -15.20 28.08 11.01
CA GLU A 80 -14.86 29.21 11.89
C GLU A 80 -14.03 28.75 13.10
N GLY A 81 -12.85 29.35 13.28
CA GLY A 81 -11.95 29.07 14.41
C GLY A 81 -11.24 27.72 14.33
N SER A 82 -11.19 27.08 13.15
CA SER A 82 -10.53 25.79 12.97
C SER A 82 -9.02 25.92 12.82
N GLY A 83 -8.52 27.05 12.32
CA GLY A 83 -7.12 27.21 11.93
C GLY A 83 -6.67 26.27 10.80
N LEU A 84 -7.59 25.83 9.95
CA LEU A 84 -7.35 24.83 8.89
C LEU A 84 -7.40 25.46 7.49
N TYR A 85 -6.77 24.80 6.51
CA TYR A 85 -6.98 25.11 5.10
C TYR A 85 -8.46 24.89 4.71
N PRO A 86 -9.09 25.78 3.92
CA PRO A 86 -10.43 25.56 3.41
C PRO A 86 -10.40 24.46 2.33
N SER A 87 -11.47 23.67 2.23
CA SER A 87 -11.57 22.50 1.34
C SER A 87 -11.17 22.80 -0.11
N ARG A 88 -11.48 24.00 -0.62
CA ARG A 88 -11.14 24.45 -1.98
C ARG A 88 -9.65 24.64 -2.26
N LEU A 89 -8.83 24.76 -1.22
CA LEU A 89 -7.37 24.90 -1.33
C LEU A 89 -6.62 23.58 -1.11
N LEU A 90 -7.35 22.50 -0.81
CA LEU A 90 -6.78 21.18 -0.63
C LEU A 90 -6.66 20.42 -1.97
N PRO A 91 -5.67 19.52 -2.12
CA PRO A 91 -5.48 18.75 -3.33
C PRO A 91 -6.72 17.90 -3.65
N GLN A 92 -7.23 18.03 -4.87
CA GLN A 92 -8.39 17.28 -5.32
C GLN A 92 -8.47 17.26 -6.84
N LEU A 93 -9.04 16.19 -7.39
CA LEU A 93 -9.33 16.09 -8.82
C LEU A 93 -10.60 15.28 -9.08
N ARG A 94 -11.23 15.58 -10.23
CA ARG A 94 -12.35 14.81 -10.79
C ARG A 94 -11.97 14.41 -12.21
N THR A 95 -12.15 13.15 -12.55
CA THR A 95 -11.76 12.61 -13.85
C THR A 95 -12.75 11.56 -14.31
N ARG A 96 -12.70 11.22 -15.60
CA ARG A 96 -13.40 10.08 -16.20
C ARG A 96 -12.45 8.93 -16.57
N ASP A 97 -11.18 9.08 -16.21
CA ASP A 97 -10.17 8.02 -16.38
C ASP A 97 -10.09 7.16 -15.12
N TYR A 98 -9.13 7.43 -14.23
CA TYR A 98 -9.01 6.74 -12.94
C TYR A 98 -8.37 7.65 -11.90
N VAL A 99 -8.55 7.30 -10.62
CA VAL A 99 -7.71 7.80 -9.54
C VAL A 99 -7.20 6.61 -8.72
N GLY A 100 -6.02 6.74 -8.13
CA GLY A 100 -5.44 5.72 -7.27
C GLY A 100 -4.52 6.34 -6.23
N ASN A 101 -4.52 5.80 -5.03
CA ASN A 101 -3.58 6.20 -3.99
C ASN A 101 -3.11 4.95 -3.23
N SER A 102 -1.82 4.91 -2.89
CA SER A 102 -1.22 3.85 -2.08
C SER A 102 -0.30 4.42 -0.99
N ASN A 103 -0.84 5.43 -0.28
CA ASN A 103 -0.25 6.13 0.88
C ASN A 103 0.93 7.05 0.56
N ASN A 104 1.24 7.28 -0.71
CA ASN A 104 1.97 8.48 -1.11
C ASN A 104 1.04 9.70 -1.10
N SER A 105 1.63 10.87 -1.30
CA SER A 105 0.96 12.16 -1.40
C SER A 105 -0.06 12.23 -2.54
N TYR A 106 -0.70 13.39 -2.67
CA TYR A 106 -1.63 13.69 -3.75
C TYR A 106 -1.00 13.69 -5.15
N TRP A 107 0.33 13.79 -5.25
CA TRP A 107 1.03 14.07 -6.51
C TRP A 107 0.60 13.14 -7.65
N LEU A 108 0.66 11.83 -7.44
CA LEU A 108 0.30 10.83 -8.46
C LEU A 108 -1.10 10.23 -8.27
N SER A 109 -2.03 10.95 -7.65
CA SER A 109 -3.42 10.49 -7.54
C SER A 109 -4.06 10.13 -8.90
N ASP A 110 -3.60 10.79 -9.97
CA ASP A 110 -3.68 10.34 -11.36
C ASP A 110 -2.29 10.52 -11.99
N ALA A 111 -1.62 9.42 -12.37
CA ALA A 111 -0.26 9.48 -12.87
C ALA A 111 -0.14 10.13 -14.26
N ASN A 112 -1.25 10.29 -15.00
CA ASN A 112 -1.28 11.01 -16.27
C ASN A 112 -1.55 12.52 -16.08
N ASN A 113 -2.00 12.93 -14.90
CA ASN A 113 -2.31 14.31 -14.58
C ASN A 113 -1.90 14.64 -13.14
N PRO A 114 -0.58 14.75 -12.86
CA PRO A 114 -0.09 14.97 -11.51
C PRO A 114 -0.64 16.26 -10.88
N LEU A 115 -0.96 16.20 -9.59
CA LEU A 115 -1.34 17.37 -8.79
C LEU A 115 -0.09 18.01 -8.19
N GLU A 116 0.12 19.30 -8.45
CA GLU A 116 1.33 20.02 -8.04
C GLU A 116 1.02 21.40 -7.46
N GLY A 117 2.01 21.97 -6.77
CA GLY A 117 1.96 23.34 -6.23
C GLY A 117 1.30 23.45 -4.86
N PHE A 118 1.16 22.35 -4.12
CA PHE A 118 0.63 22.39 -2.76
C PHE A 118 1.77 22.34 -1.72
N PRO A 119 1.59 22.94 -0.53
CA PRO A 119 2.59 22.86 0.53
C PRO A 119 2.87 21.42 0.98
N THR A 120 4.12 21.12 1.33
CA THR A 120 4.55 19.77 1.75
C THR A 120 3.75 19.21 2.93
N ILE A 121 3.23 20.06 3.82
CA ILE A 121 2.37 19.65 4.94
C ILE A 121 1.08 18.91 4.47
N MET A 122 0.64 19.13 3.23
CA MET A 122 -0.53 18.44 2.67
C MET A 122 -0.23 17.02 2.17
N GLY A 123 1.03 16.63 2.09
CA GLY A 123 1.40 15.31 1.58
C GLY A 123 2.91 15.07 1.59
N PRO A 124 3.55 14.89 2.75
CA PRO A 124 5.00 14.74 2.85
C PRO A 124 5.53 13.38 2.33
N LEU A 125 4.68 12.36 2.27
CA LEU A 125 5.07 10.99 1.90
C LEU A 125 5.14 10.81 0.39
N GLY A 126 6.33 10.72 -0.20
CA GLY A 126 6.48 10.81 -1.66
C GLY A 126 5.82 12.06 -2.23
N TYR A 127 6.17 13.21 -1.64
CA TYR A 127 5.80 14.55 -2.13
C TYR A 127 6.19 14.76 -3.61
N GLU A 128 5.69 15.82 -4.22
CA GLU A 128 5.98 16.24 -5.61
C GLU A 128 7.47 16.12 -5.93
N GLY A 129 7.80 15.36 -6.98
CA GLY A 129 9.18 15.16 -7.43
C GLY A 129 10.05 14.30 -6.51
N LEU A 130 9.48 13.60 -5.52
CA LEU A 130 10.19 12.61 -4.70
C LEU A 130 9.92 11.17 -5.19
N GLN A 131 10.83 10.27 -4.83
CA GLN A 131 10.69 8.85 -5.12
C GLN A 131 9.40 8.28 -4.52
N GLN A 132 8.67 7.53 -5.34
CA GLN A 132 7.39 6.94 -4.96
C GLN A 132 7.57 5.54 -4.36
N PHE A 133 6.67 5.16 -3.46
CA PHE A 133 6.70 3.84 -2.84
C PHE A 133 6.48 2.77 -3.91
N LEU A 134 7.11 1.62 -3.78
CA LEU A 134 6.95 0.52 -4.74
C LEU A 134 5.48 0.13 -4.95
N ARG A 135 4.66 0.18 -3.89
CA ARG A 135 3.22 -0.12 -3.98
C ARG A 135 2.42 0.94 -4.76
N THR A 136 2.80 2.21 -4.66
CA THR A 136 2.22 3.28 -5.51
C THR A 136 2.61 3.07 -6.96
N ARG A 137 3.89 2.80 -7.22
CA ARG A 137 4.40 2.54 -8.57
C ARG A 137 3.67 1.38 -9.23
N VAL A 138 3.63 0.21 -8.56
CA VAL A 138 2.96 -0.97 -9.13
C VAL A 138 1.45 -0.75 -9.30
N GLY A 139 0.80 -0.02 -8.38
CA GLY A 139 -0.63 0.27 -8.49
C GLY A 139 -0.98 1.00 -9.79
N HIS A 140 -0.23 2.05 -10.14
CA HIS A 140 -0.43 2.76 -11.41
C HIS A 140 -0.03 1.94 -12.63
N LEU A 141 1.05 1.17 -12.54
CA LEU A 141 1.48 0.30 -13.64
C LEU A 141 0.45 -0.80 -13.93
N MET A 142 -0.12 -1.44 -12.90
CA MET A 142 -1.19 -2.42 -13.04
C MET A 142 -2.43 -1.79 -13.69
N VAL A 143 -2.78 -0.55 -13.36
CA VAL A 143 -3.87 0.17 -14.04
C VAL A 143 -3.56 0.40 -15.52
N ALA A 144 -2.35 0.87 -15.83
CA ALA A 144 -1.92 1.08 -17.21
C ALA A 144 -1.94 -0.22 -18.03
N GLU A 145 -1.43 -1.31 -17.47
CA GLU A 145 -1.42 -2.65 -18.08
C GLU A 145 -2.83 -3.17 -18.32
N ARG A 146 -3.75 -3.03 -17.35
CA ARG A 146 -5.16 -3.42 -17.51
C ARG A 146 -5.87 -2.58 -18.58
N LYS A 147 -5.64 -1.27 -18.60
CA LYS A 147 -6.15 -0.38 -19.67
C LYS A 147 -5.62 -0.78 -21.05
N ALA A 148 -4.45 -1.40 -21.13
CA ALA A 148 -3.84 -1.88 -22.37
C ALA A 148 -4.08 -3.38 -22.66
N ALA A 149 -4.72 -4.12 -21.76
CA ALA A 149 -4.87 -5.57 -21.82
C ALA A 149 -3.54 -6.36 -21.88
N THR A 150 -2.52 -5.92 -21.15
CA THR A 150 -1.19 -6.55 -21.10
C THR A 150 -0.87 -7.25 -19.78
N ASP A 151 -1.81 -7.25 -18.83
CA ASP A 151 -1.68 -7.86 -17.49
C ASP A 151 -1.98 -9.38 -17.46
N GLY A 152 -2.52 -9.93 -18.55
CA GLY A 152 -2.95 -11.33 -18.65
C GLY A 152 -4.30 -11.67 -17.99
N LEU A 153 -5.05 -10.70 -17.44
CA LEU A 153 -6.36 -10.98 -16.81
C LEU A 153 -7.51 -11.08 -17.82
N SER A 154 -7.42 -10.36 -18.94
CA SER A 154 -8.41 -10.34 -20.02
C SER A 154 -7.77 -9.78 -21.30
N GLU A 155 -8.17 -10.28 -22.46
CA GLU A 155 -7.76 -9.73 -23.77
C GLU A 155 -8.49 -8.42 -24.10
N THR A 156 -9.56 -8.09 -23.38
CA THR A 156 -10.32 -6.85 -23.59
C THR A 156 -9.73 -5.73 -22.74
N PRO A 157 -9.35 -4.59 -23.33
CA PRO A 157 -8.87 -3.41 -22.60
C PRO A 157 -9.86 -2.91 -21.55
N LEU A 158 -9.37 -2.10 -20.61
CA LEU A 158 -10.15 -1.48 -19.52
C LEU A 158 -10.63 -2.51 -18.48
N PHE A 159 -11.52 -2.06 -17.61
CA PHE A 159 -11.95 -2.78 -16.41
C PHE A 159 -13.38 -3.30 -16.53
N THR A 160 -13.56 -4.57 -16.17
CA THR A 160 -14.81 -5.12 -15.62
C THR A 160 -14.65 -5.36 -14.12
N LEU A 161 -15.75 -5.68 -13.43
CA LEU A 161 -15.73 -6.09 -12.02
C LEU A 161 -14.73 -7.24 -11.79
N ASP A 162 -14.85 -8.33 -12.56
CA ASP A 162 -13.96 -9.50 -12.48
C ASP A 162 -12.47 -9.14 -12.67
N THR A 163 -12.15 -8.25 -13.62
CA THR A 163 -10.74 -7.86 -13.83
C THR A 163 -10.20 -6.95 -12.72
N LEU A 164 -11.06 -6.15 -12.07
CA LEU A 164 -10.67 -5.33 -10.92
C LEU A 164 -10.36 -6.23 -9.71
N GLU A 165 -11.19 -7.24 -9.48
CA GLU A 165 -10.96 -8.28 -8.47
C GLU A 165 -9.67 -9.07 -8.76
N GLY A 166 -9.48 -9.48 -10.01
CA GLY A 166 -8.27 -10.17 -10.46
C GLY A 166 -7.00 -9.34 -10.27
N LEU A 167 -7.07 -8.03 -10.54
CA LEU A 167 -5.97 -7.09 -10.33
C LEU A 167 -5.57 -7.07 -8.84
N MET A 168 -6.55 -6.96 -7.94
CA MET A 168 -6.32 -6.94 -6.49
C MET A 168 -5.58 -8.18 -5.99
N TYR A 169 -5.85 -9.34 -6.59
CA TYR A 169 -5.26 -10.64 -6.22
C TYR A 169 -4.14 -11.12 -7.15
N ALA A 170 -3.55 -10.22 -7.93
CA ALA A 170 -2.41 -10.56 -8.79
C ALA A 170 -1.17 -10.99 -7.98
N ASN A 171 -1.05 -10.55 -6.71
CA ASN A 171 0.01 -10.95 -5.78
C ASN A 171 1.45 -10.79 -6.33
N ARG A 172 1.65 -9.82 -7.24
CA ARG A 172 2.97 -9.44 -7.77
C ARG A 172 3.85 -8.86 -6.68
N VAL A 173 5.16 -9.13 -6.72
CA VAL A 173 6.16 -8.47 -5.88
C VAL A 173 6.98 -7.52 -6.74
N TYR A 174 6.57 -6.25 -6.83
CA TYR A 174 7.20 -5.29 -7.75
C TYR A 174 8.67 -5.01 -7.44
N GLY A 175 9.08 -5.07 -6.17
CA GLY A 175 10.49 -5.00 -5.80
C GLY A 175 11.32 -6.08 -6.48
N ALA A 176 10.78 -7.30 -6.61
CA ALA A 176 11.45 -8.40 -7.30
C ALA A 176 11.43 -8.21 -8.81
N GLU A 177 10.35 -7.66 -9.38
CA GLU A 177 10.28 -7.33 -10.81
C GLU A 177 11.38 -6.35 -11.24
N VAL A 178 11.77 -5.41 -10.37
CA VAL A 178 12.77 -4.38 -10.70
C VAL A 178 14.18 -4.67 -10.17
N THR A 179 14.40 -5.74 -9.39
CA THR A 179 15.72 -6.04 -8.81
C THR A 179 16.17 -7.50 -8.90
N LEU A 180 15.26 -8.47 -9.04
CA LEU A 180 15.63 -9.88 -8.88
C LEU A 180 16.60 -10.36 -9.96
N ASP A 181 16.52 -9.85 -11.17
CA ASP A 181 17.45 -10.22 -12.25
C ASP A 181 18.90 -9.86 -11.90
N ASP A 182 19.15 -8.70 -11.28
CA ASP A 182 20.49 -8.30 -10.84
C ASP A 182 20.95 -9.10 -9.61
N VAL A 183 20.03 -9.44 -8.69
CA VAL A 183 20.32 -10.35 -7.58
C VAL A 183 20.76 -11.72 -8.10
N LEU A 184 20.07 -12.25 -9.12
CA LEU A 184 20.44 -13.52 -9.75
C LEU A 184 21.79 -13.43 -10.49
N ALA A 185 22.11 -12.29 -11.11
CA ALA A 185 23.43 -12.06 -11.69
C ALA A 185 24.55 -12.04 -10.62
N VAL A 186 24.29 -11.50 -9.43
CA VAL A 186 25.21 -11.59 -8.28
C VAL A 186 25.34 -13.03 -7.80
N CYS A 187 24.25 -13.81 -7.80
CA CYS A 187 24.25 -15.22 -7.43
C CYS A 187 25.15 -16.11 -8.31
N GLU A 188 25.47 -15.69 -9.53
CA GLU A 188 26.40 -16.40 -10.44
C GLU A 188 27.88 -16.14 -10.10
N ARG A 189 28.19 -15.18 -9.23
CA ARG A 189 29.56 -14.84 -8.84
C ARG A 189 30.12 -15.83 -7.83
N GLU A 190 31.42 -16.10 -7.89
CA GLU A 190 32.10 -17.03 -6.98
C GLU A 190 31.90 -16.64 -5.49
N ALA A 191 31.86 -15.34 -5.20
CA ALA A 191 31.63 -14.80 -3.87
C ALA A 191 30.26 -15.18 -3.27
N ALA A 192 29.25 -15.48 -4.10
CA ALA A 192 27.91 -15.87 -3.65
C ALA A 192 27.80 -17.36 -3.25
N GLY A 193 28.90 -18.13 -3.29
CA GLY A 193 28.87 -19.57 -2.99
C GLY A 193 28.28 -19.92 -1.62
N GLY A 194 28.43 -19.04 -0.62
CA GLY A 194 27.87 -19.20 0.73
C GLY A 194 26.36 -19.03 0.84
N VAL A 195 25.70 -18.47 -0.19
CA VAL A 195 24.24 -18.24 -0.25
C VAL A 195 23.58 -18.99 -1.43
N SER A 196 24.26 -20.00 -1.97
CA SER A 196 23.84 -20.75 -3.16
C SER A 196 22.45 -21.38 -3.05
N GLU A 197 22.03 -21.82 -1.87
CA GLU A 197 20.68 -22.36 -1.64
C GLU A 197 19.60 -21.28 -1.81
N ALA A 198 19.78 -20.11 -1.18
CA ALA A 198 18.87 -18.97 -1.32
C ALA A 198 18.78 -18.49 -2.79
N CYS A 199 19.93 -18.45 -3.48
CA CYS A 199 20.00 -18.15 -4.90
C CYS A 199 19.20 -19.15 -5.75
N ALA A 200 19.33 -20.45 -5.50
CA ALA A 200 18.59 -21.48 -6.23
C ALA A 200 17.07 -21.38 -6.00
N VAL A 201 16.66 -21.08 -4.77
CA VAL A 201 15.25 -20.87 -4.42
C VAL A 201 14.69 -19.63 -5.14
N LEU A 202 15.39 -18.50 -5.08
CA LEU A 202 14.96 -17.28 -5.75
C LEU A 202 14.93 -17.40 -7.28
N ALA A 203 15.83 -18.18 -7.87
CA ALA A 203 15.82 -18.46 -9.30
C ALA A 203 14.60 -19.27 -9.75
N ALA A 204 14.04 -20.10 -8.85
CA ALA A 204 12.84 -20.91 -9.11
C ALA A 204 11.53 -20.19 -8.70
N TRP A 205 11.62 -19.11 -7.94
CA TRP A 205 10.48 -18.36 -7.45
C TRP A 205 9.76 -17.61 -8.59
N ASP A 206 8.43 -17.58 -8.51
CA ASP A 206 7.53 -16.99 -9.50
C ASP A 206 7.39 -15.45 -9.39
N ARG A 207 8.13 -14.82 -8.48
CA ARG A 207 8.02 -13.39 -8.10
C ARG A 207 6.65 -13.01 -7.55
N ARG A 208 5.91 -13.97 -6.98
CA ARG A 208 4.57 -13.77 -6.40
C ARG A 208 4.49 -14.21 -4.95
N VAL A 209 3.41 -13.76 -4.30
CA VAL A 209 3.02 -14.12 -2.93
C VAL A 209 1.67 -14.82 -2.93
N ASP A 210 1.49 -15.76 -3.86
CA ASP A 210 0.38 -16.71 -3.85
C ASP A 210 0.63 -17.78 -2.77
N THR A 211 -0.42 -18.45 -2.29
CA THR A 211 -0.28 -19.43 -1.18
C THR A 211 0.66 -20.59 -1.51
N ASP A 212 0.85 -20.89 -2.80
CA ASP A 212 1.73 -21.93 -3.31
C ASP A 212 3.08 -21.42 -3.84
N SER A 213 3.30 -20.09 -3.89
CA SER A 213 4.59 -19.51 -4.25
C SER A 213 5.69 -19.98 -3.28
N ARG A 214 6.87 -20.30 -3.81
CA ARG A 214 8.02 -20.81 -3.03
C ARG A 214 9.22 -19.88 -3.21
N GLY A 215 9.78 -19.41 -2.09
CA GLY A 215 10.91 -18.48 -2.09
C GLY A 215 10.55 -17.03 -1.77
N ALA A 216 9.26 -16.69 -1.67
CA ALA A 216 8.79 -15.36 -1.31
C ALA A 216 9.34 -14.88 0.04
N GLN A 217 9.46 -15.77 1.02
CA GLN A 217 10.07 -15.51 2.33
C GLN A 217 11.54 -15.10 2.20
N VAL A 218 12.30 -15.67 1.26
CA VAL A 218 13.70 -15.29 1.04
C VAL A 218 13.76 -13.85 0.55
N PHE A 219 12.95 -13.49 -0.45
CA PHE A 219 12.92 -12.14 -0.98
C PHE A 219 12.40 -11.12 0.04
N ASN A 220 11.37 -11.47 0.81
CA ASN A 220 10.81 -10.61 1.86
C ASN A 220 11.87 -10.24 2.92
N GLU A 221 12.64 -11.23 3.37
CA GLU A 221 13.69 -11.04 4.39
C GLU A 221 14.93 -10.36 3.83
N PHE A 222 15.27 -10.61 2.55
CA PHE A 222 16.31 -9.90 1.80
C PHE A 222 15.96 -8.43 1.64
N TRP A 223 14.76 -8.13 1.15
CA TRP A 223 14.31 -6.77 0.93
C TRP A 223 14.21 -5.97 2.22
N ARG A 224 13.83 -6.63 3.32
CA ARG A 224 13.88 -6.02 4.65
C ARG A 224 15.30 -5.62 5.04
N GLU A 225 16.31 -6.44 4.74
CA GLU A 225 17.71 -6.08 5.02
C GLU A 225 18.13 -4.84 4.23
N ILE A 226 17.90 -4.85 2.91
CA ILE A 226 18.21 -3.72 2.02
C ILE A 226 17.57 -2.44 2.55
N ARG A 227 16.29 -2.51 2.94
CA ARG A 227 15.57 -1.37 3.50
C ARG A 227 16.05 -0.94 4.89
N SER A 228 16.53 -1.86 5.71
CA SER A 228 17.08 -1.51 7.03
C SER A 228 18.39 -0.72 6.93
N GLU A 229 19.17 -0.96 5.87
CA GLU A 229 20.43 -0.25 5.62
C GLU A 229 20.21 1.05 4.84
N LEU A 230 19.34 1.02 3.82
CA LEU A 230 19.21 2.07 2.81
C LEU A 230 17.85 2.77 2.82
N GLY A 231 17.01 2.54 3.81
CA GLY A 231 15.70 3.19 3.96
C GLY A 231 15.68 4.22 5.08
N ASN A 232 14.53 4.88 5.24
CA ASN A 232 14.20 5.63 6.44
C ASN A 232 12.77 5.29 6.91
N ASP A 233 12.45 5.63 8.16
CA ASP A 233 11.17 5.25 8.79
C ASP A 233 9.97 6.06 8.27
N PHE A 234 10.22 7.20 7.64
CA PHE A 234 9.17 8.12 7.17
C PHE A 234 8.83 7.90 5.70
N GLN A 235 9.78 7.46 4.88
CA GLN A 235 9.59 7.18 3.46
C GLN A 235 9.78 5.68 3.20
N ASN A 236 8.77 5.04 2.62
CA ASN A 236 8.80 3.61 2.26
C ASN A 236 9.56 3.36 0.95
N VAL A 237 10.81 3.84 0.88
CA VAL A 237 11.70 3.75 -0.28
C VAL A 237 13.08 3.20 0.12
N VAL A 238 13.87 2.80 -0.87
CA VAL A 238 15.32 2.66 -0.76
C VAL A 238 15.91 3.96 -1.29
N ASP A 239 16.49 4.74 -0.38
CA ASP A 239 17.05 6.08 -0.59
C ASP A 239 18.57 5.97 -0.74
N SER A 240 19.04 5.86 -1.98
CA SER A 240 20.45 5.70 -2.29
C SER A 240 20.73 6.12 -3.72
N ASN A 241 21.79 6.91 -3.92
CA ASN A 241 22.32 7.29 -5.24
C ASN A 241 23.41 6.30 -5.74
N GLU A 242 23.66 5.21 -5.02
CA GLU A 242 24.66 4.21 -5.38
C GLU A 242 24.05 2.83 -5.55
N PHE A 243 22.93 2.53 -4.87
CA PHE A 243 22.31 1.20 -4.94
C PHE A 243 21.67 0.92 -6.30
N TRP A 244 21.04 1.93 -6.90
CA TRP A 244 20.23 1.77 -8.10
C TRP A 244 21.08 1.90 -9.36
N ALA A 245 20.92 0.96 -10.31
CA ALA A 245 21.56 1.06 -11.63
C ALA A 245 20.96 2.19 -12.47
N VAL A 246 19.66 2.47 -12.27
CA VAL A 246 18.98 3.64 -12.78
C VAL A 246 18.39 4.40 -11.61
N ASP A 247 18.98 5.56 -11.33
CA ASP A 247 18.54 6.48 -10.30
C ASP A 247 17.11 6.97 -10.51
N PHE A 248 16.52 7.51 -9.45
CA PHE A 248 15.21 8.13 -9.50
C PHE A 248 15.21 9.36 -10.42
N ASP A 249 14.25 9.41 -11.34
CA ASP A 249 13.95 10.54 -12.21
C ASP A 249 12.53 11.03 -11.95
N PRO A 250 12.31 12.26 -11.47
CA PRO A 250 10.98 12.80 -11.26
C PRO A 250 10.15 12.94 -12.55
N ALA A 251 10.77 12.91 -13.73
CA ALA A 251 10.07 12.87 -15.01
C ALA A 251 9.58 11.45 -15.40
N ASP A 252 10.07 10.41 -14.72
CA ASP A 252 9.67 9.01 -14.88
C ASP A 252 9.44 8.32 -13.51
N PRO A 253 8.51 8.83 -12.68
CA PRO A 253 8.42 8.45 -11.27
C PRO A 253 7.84 7.06 -11.02
N LEU A 254 7.27 6.43 -12.05
CA LEU A 254 6.73 5.07 -11.97
C LEU A 254 7.78 4.01 -12.33
N ASN A 255 8.67 4.30 -13.30
CA ASN A 255 9.65 3.33 -13.78
C ASN A 255 11.06 3.56 -13.20
N THR A 256 11.25 4.58 -12.36
CA THR A 256 12.50 4.84 -11.63
C THR A 256 12.28 4.96 -10.11
N PRO A 257 13.29 4.64 -9.30
CA PRO A 257 14.53 3.96 -9.68
C PRO A 257 14.29 2.46 -9.98
N ARG A 258 15.25 1.80 -10.62
CA ARG A 258 15.20 0.36 -10.92
C ARG A 258 16.59 -0.24 -11.13
N GLY A 259 16.68 -1.56 -10.97
CA GLY A 259 17.91 -2.34 -11.12
C GLY A 259 18.92 -2.07 -10.00
N ILE A 260 19.74 -3.05 -9.65
CA ILE A 260 20.84 -2.85 -8.69
C ILE A 260 22.11 -2.53 -9.47
N ASP A 261 22.87 -1.51 -9.09
CA ASP A 261 24.18 -1.23 -9.68
C ASP A 261 25.21 -2.26 -9.20
N ILE A 262 25.20 -3.43 -9.84
CA ILE A 262 26.07 -4.57 -9.48
C ILE A 262 27.49 -4.43 -10.04
N ASP A 263 27.81 -3.35 -10.74
CA ASP A 263 29.18 -3.01 -11.14
C ASP A 263 29.97 -2.38 -9.97
N LEU A 264 29.25 -1.84 -8.97
CA LEU A 264 29.83 -1.43 -7.70
C LEU A 264 30.05 -2.64 -6.78
N PRO A 265 31.30 -2.95 -6.37
CA PRO A 265 31.59 -4.09 -5.49
C PRO A 265 30.88 -4.01 -4.13
N ALA A 266 30.56 -2.80 -3.66
CA ALA A 266 29.80 -2.60 -2.44
C ALA A 266 28.37 -3.14 -2.55
N ASN A 267 27.70 -2.97 -3.70
CA ASN A 267 26.36 -3.51 -3.92
C ASN A 267 26.37 -5.04 -4.09
N GLU A 268 27.39 -5.60 -4.75
CA GLU A 268 27.58 -7.06 -4.78
C GLU A 268 27.64 -7.63 -3.36
N THR A 269 28.52 -7.04 -2.54
CA THR A 269 28.72 -7.45 -1.14
C THR A 269 27.41 -7.32 -0.36
N ARG A 270 26.73 -6.19 -0.49
CA ARG A 270 25.43 -5.92 0.15
C ARG A 270 24.37 -6.95 -0.22
N VAL A 271 24.25 -7.32 -1.50
CA VAL A 271 23.28 -8.34 -1.94
C VAL A 271 23.59 -9.70 -1.29
N ILE A 272 24.86 -10.12 -1.30
CA ILE A 272 25.29 -11.39 -0.70
C ILE A 272 25.04 -11.40 0.81
N GLU A 273 25.40 -10.33 1.51
CA GLU A 273 25.19 -10.18 2.95
C GLU A 273 23.70 -10.17 3.31
N ALA A 274 22.87 -9.50 2.50
CA ALA A 274 21.43 -9.49 2.69
C ALA A 274 20.78 -10.86 2.49
N LEU A 275 21.23 -11.63 1.49
CA LEU A 275 20.78 -13.02 1.31
C LEU A 275 21.24 -13.94 2.45
N ALA A 276 22.44 -13.74 2.96
CA ALA A 276 22.95 -14.49 4.10
C ALA A 276 22.14 -14.17 5.37
N ALA A 277 21.87 -12.89 5.64
CA ALA A 277 21.06 -12.44 6.76
C ALA A 277 19.60 -12.94 6.66
N ALA A 278 19.01 -12.91 5.46
CA ALA A 278 17.70 -13.47 5.19
C ALA A 278 17.64 -14.97 5.52
N SER A 279 18.61 -15.74 5.00
CA SER A 279 18.68 -17.19 5.20
C SER A 279 18.86 -17.56 6.67
N ALA A 280 19.74 -16.85 7.38
CA ALA A 280 19.97 -17.07 8.81
C ALA A 280 18.70 -16.81 9.64
N ARG A 281 17.99 -15.72 9.37
CA ARG A 281 16.74 -15.39 10.10
C ARG A 281 15.64 -16.40 9.86
N LEU A 282 15.48 -16.89 8.62
CA LEU A 282 14.52 -17.93 8.31
C LEU A 282 14.88 -19.26 9.00
N ALA A 283 16.16 -19.62 9.01
CA ALA A 283 16.63 -20.80 9.73
C ALA A 283 16.39 -20.72 11.24
N ASP A 284 16.70 -19.57 11.86
CA ASP A 284 16.45 -19.31 13.29
C ASP A 284 14.95 -19.37 13.64
N ALA A 285 14.09 -18.97 12.70
CA ALA A 285 12.65 -19.07 12.81
C ALA A 285 12.10 -20.48 12.48
N GLY A 286 12.92 -21.43 12.05
CA GLY A 286 12.47 -22.76 11.63
C GLY A 286 11.65 -22.75 10.33
N VAL A 287 11.90 -21.78 9.45
CA VAL A 287 11.22 -21.62 8.16
C VAL A 287 12.14 -22.10 7.03
N ALA A 288 11.70 -23.09 6.26
CA ALA A 288 12.42 -23.53 5.08
C ALA A 288 12.40 -22.44 3.99
N LEU A 289 13.52 -22.26 3.28
CA LEU A 289 13.66 -21.23 2.25
C LEU A 289 12.66 -21.41 1.10
N ASP A 290 12.29 -22.66 0.79
CA ASP A 290 11.40 -23.05 -0.31
C ASP A 290 10.00 -23.50 0.15
N ALA A 291 9.65 -23.30 1.43
CA ALA A 291 8.30 -23.58 1.91
C ALA A 291 7.25 -22.82 1.08
N PRO A 292 6.07 -23.42 0.80
CA PRO A 292 4.95 -22.68 0.24
C PRO A 292 4.60 -21.49 1.12
N TRP A 293 4.37 -20.33 0.51
CA TRP A 293 4.08 -19.10 1.24
C TRP A 293 2.91 -19.25 2.21
N GLY A 294 1.87 -19.99 1.83
CA GLY A 294 0.69 -20.25 2.66
C GLY A 294 0.94 -21.14 3.87
N GLU A 295 2.05 -21.89 3.91
CA GLU A 295 2.46 -22.65 5.11
C GLU A 295 3.15 -21.75 6.14
N VAL A 296 3.74 -20.63 5.68
CA VAL A 296 4.53 -19.72 6.53
C VAL A 296 3.79 -18.42 6.84
N GLN A 297 2.87 -17.95 6.00
CA GLN A 297 2.01 -16.81 6.28
C GLN A 297 0.55 -17.26 6.40
N PHE A 298 -0.01 -17.13 7.61
CA PHE A 298 -1.35 -17.62 7.91
C PHE A 298 -2.02 -16.82 9.02
N LEU A 299 -3.35 -16.85 9.03
CA LEU A 299 -4.17 -16.45 10.16
C LEU A 299 -4.58 -17.68 10.96
N GLU A 300 -4.33 -17.67 12.26
CA GLU A 300 -4.85 -18.70 13.15
C GLU A 300 -6.33 -18.44 13.41
N ARG A 301 -7.14 -19.46 13.17
CA ARG A 301 -8.59 -19.45 13.35
C ARG A 301 -8.97 -20.70 14.12
N GLY A 302 -8.94 -20.59 15.45
CA GLY A 302 -9.21 -21.70 16.35
C GLY A 302 -8.05 -22.70 16.28
N ASN A 303 -8.35 -23.92 15.86
CA ASN A 303 -7.33 -24.96 15.68
C ASN A 303 -6.81 -25.06 14.22
N GLU A 304 -7.25 -24.15 13.34
CA GLU A 304 -6.86 -24.13 11.93
C GLU A 304 -5.90 -22.97 11.65
N ARG A 305 -4.92 -23.22 10.78
CA ARG A 305 -4.10 -22.18 10.16
C ARG A 305 -4.66 -21.96 8.76
N VAL A 306 -5.27 -20.81 8.53
CA VAL A 306 -5.79 -20.43 7.22
C VAL A 306 -4.67 -19.72 6.46
N PRO A 307 -4.18 -20.27 5.33
CA PRO A 307 -3.15 -19.63 4.51
C PRO A 307 -3.56 -18.23 4.08
N ILE A 308 -2.61 -17.31 3.99
CA ILE A 308 -2.88 -15.93 3.58
C ILE A 308 -1.90 -15.53 2.48
N HIS A 309 -2.44 -15.29 1.27
CA HIS A 309 -1.69 -14.71 0.17
C HIS A 309 -1.48 -13.20 0.37
N GLY A 310 -0.67 -12.58 -0.48
CA GLY A 310 -0.24 -11.19 -0.32
C GLY A 310 1.00 -11.10 0.58
N GLY A 311 1.54 -9.89 0.76
CA GLY A 311 2.79 -9.70 1.49
C GLY A 311 3.10 -8.23 1.72
N ALA A 312 4.27 -7.92 2.26
CA ALA A 312 4.61 -6.56 2.67
C ALA A 312 4.47 -5.54 1.52
N GLY A 313 3.73 -4.46 1.76
CA GLY A 313 3.62 -3.36 0.79
C GLY A 313 4.97 -2.66 0.53
N THR A 314 5.94 -2.82 1.44
CA THR A 314 7.29 -2.26 1.33
C THR A 314 8.15 -2.93 0.26
N MET A 315 7.83 -4.18 -0.13
CA MET A 315 8.41 -4.87 -1.28
C MET A 315 7.56 -4.73 -2.56
N GLY A 316 6.56 -3.83 -2.53
CA GLY A 316 5.74 -3.52 -3.70
C GLY A 316 4.63 -4.53 -4.00
N VAL A 317 4.11 -5.22 -2.98
CA VAL A 317 2.87 -5.99 -3.13
C VAL A 317 1.67 -5.06 -3.01
N TYR A 318 0.78 -5.07 -4.01
CA TYR A 318 -0.42 -4.22 -4.00
C TYR A 318 -1.44 -4.65 -2.93
N GLY A 319 -1.79 -5.95 -2.92
CA GLY A 319 -2.56 -6.59 -1.84
C GLY A 319 -1.73 -6.79 -0.59
N ALA A 320 -1.46 -5.69 0.10
CA ALA A 320 -0.52 -5.65 1.21
C ALA A 320 -1.01 -6.48 2.40
N ILE A 321 -0.12 -7.30 2.95
CA ILE A 321 -0.26 -8.02 4.23
C ILE A 321 1.01 -7.75 5.03
N SER A 322 0.86 -7.35 6.29
CA SER A 322 1.99 -7.01 7.16
C SER A 322 2.03 -7.97 8.35
N ALA A 323 3.09 -8.76 8.38
CA ALA A 323 3.39 -9.71 9.43
C ALA A 323 4.90 -9.71 9.71
N GLY A 324 5.26 -9.83 10.99
CA GLY A 324 6.65 -10.00 11.40
C GLY A 324 7.03 -11.48 11.37
N LEU A 325 8.29 -11.78 11.05
CA LEU A 325 8.81 -13.13 11.17
C LEU A 325 8.86 -13.54 12.65
N SER A 326 8.36 -14.73 12.93
CA SER A 326 8.36 -15.40 14.23
C SER A 326 8.63 -16.90 14.04
N GLU A 327 8.70 -17.67 15.13
CA GLU A 327 8.86 -19.13 15.03
C GLU A 327 7.76 -19.74 14.15
N GLY A 328 8.16 -20.48 13.12
CA GLY A 328 7.29 -21.11 12.14
C GLY A 328 6.77 -20.18 11.03
N GLY A 329 7.12 -18.89 11.03
CA GLY A 329 6.79 -17.94 9.96
C GLY A 329 6.10 -16.65 10.41
N TYR A 330 5.25 -16.14 9.54
CA TYR A 330 4.51 -14.90 9.59
C TYR A 330 3.08 -15.13 10.10
N ALA A 331 2.96 -15.60 11.34
CA ALA A 331 1.68 -15.89 11.96
C ALA A 331 0.90 -14.61 12.32
N ASN A 332 -0.40 -14.63 12.08
CA ASN A 332 -1.35 -13.59 12.47
C ASN A 332 -0.94 -12.16 12.04
N PRO A 333 -0.95 -11.86 10.73
CA PRO A 333 -0.72 -10.52 10.22
C PRO A 333 -1.52 -9.45 10.97
N ARG A 334 -0.87 -8.32 11.25
CA ARG A 334 -1.41 -7.25 12.12
C ARG A 334 -2.00 -6.07 11.35
N ALA A 335 -1.67 -5.95 10.07
CA ALA A 335 -2.17 -4.91 9.19
C ALA A 335 -2.17 -5.40 7.74
N GLY A 336 -2.86 -4.69 6.87
CA GLY A 336 -2.98 -5.02 5.45
C GLY A 336 -4.43 -5.06 4.99
N ASN A 337 -4.69 -5.84 3.94
CA ASN A 337 -6.02 -6.13 3.45
C ASN A 337 -6.93 -6.55 4.60
N SER A 338 -8.04 -5.84 4.75
CA SER A 338 -9.00 -6.01 5.83
C SER A 338 -10.42 -6.06 5.25
N TYR A 339 -11.05 -4.90 5.05
CA TYR A 339 -12.22 -4.79 4.19
C TYR A 339 -11.75 -4.45 2.77
N ILE A 340 -12.21 -5.23 1.79
CA ILE A 340 -12.00 -4.96 0.37
C ILE A 340 -13.35 -4.97 -0.31
N GLN A 341 -13.55 -4.05 -1.25
CA GLN A 341 -14.74 -3.99 -2.09
C GLN A 341 -14.35 -3.72 -3.54
N ALA A 342 -15.04 -4.39 -4.45
CA ALA A 342 -15.11 -4.04 -5.86
C ALA A 342 -16.57 -3.71 -6.16
N VAL A 343 -16.83 -2.50 -6.66
CA VAL A 343 -18.18 -1.97 -6.84
C VAL A 343 -18.35 -1.46 -8.26
N THR A 344 -19.47 -1.81 -8.88
CA THR A 344 -19.88 -1.32 -10.20
C THR A 344 -21.38 -1.07 -10.26
N TRP A 345 -21.86 -0.58 -11.39
CA TRP A 345 -23.27 -0.33 -11.65
C TRP A 345 -23.65 -0.88 -13.01
N ASP A 346 -24.84 -1.46 -13.08
CA ASP A 346 -25.54 -1.73 -14.33
C ASP A 346 -26.69 -0.72 -14.52
N GLU A 347 -27.66 -1.06 -15.37
CA GLU A 347 -28.84 -0.23 -15.61
C GLU A 347 -29.83 -0.22 -14.43
N SER A 348 -29.62 -1.06 -13.40
CA SER A 348 -30.45 -1.08 -12.20
C SER A 348 -30.18 0.13 -11.30
N GLU A 349 -31.02 0.31 -10.26
CA GLU A 349 -30.81 1.39 -9.29
C GLU A 349 -29.75 1.07 -8.23
N CYS A 350 -29.39 -0.21 -8.06
CA CYS A 350 -28.48 -0.66 -7.02
C CYS A 350 -27.04 -0.81 -7.52
N PRO A 351 -26.04 -0.59 -6.66
CA PRO A 351 -24.68 -1.04 -6.92
C PRO A 351 -24.59 -2.56 -6.92
N ILE A 352 -23.73 -3.10 -7.79
CA ILE A 352 -23.24 -4.47 -7.71
C ILE A 352 -21.94 -4.39 -6.92
N ALA A 353 -21.90 -5.03 -5.75
CA ALA A 353 -20.74 -5.02 -4.87
C ALA A 353 -20.31 -6.44 -4.54
N ASP A 354 -19.03 -6.72 -4.79
CA ASP A 354 -18.34 -7.91 -4.32
C ASP A 354 -17.36 -7.48 -3.23
N VAL A 355 -17.49 -8.08 -2.05
CA VAL A 355 -16.75 -7.67 -0.85
C VAL A 355 -16.08 -8.85 -0.18
N ILE A 356 -15.06 -8.55 0.60
CA ILE A 356 -14.48 -9.50 1.54
C ILE A 356 -14.06 -8.77 2.81
N LEU A 357 -14.35 -9.37 3.96
CA LEU A 357 -13.76 -9.00 5.23
C LEU A 357 -12.75 -10.09 5.62
N VAL A 358 -11.48 -9.83 5.32
CA VAL A 358 -10.36 -10.77 5.50
C VAL A 358 -10.34 -11.41 6.88
N PRO A 359 -10.52 -10.69 8.01
CA PRO A 359 -10.51 -11.32 9.33
C PRO A 359 -11.80 -12.08 9.68
N SER A 360 -12.84 -12.07 8.83
CA SER A 360 -14.23 -12.46 9.11
C SER A 360 -14.95 -11.52 10.09
N GLN A 361 -16.28 -11.65 10.21
CA GLN A 361 -17.13 -10.68 10.93
C GLN A 361 -17.09 -10.83 12.45
N SER A 362 -16.85 -12.03 12.96
CA SER A 362 -16.86 -12.31 14.39
C SER A 362 -15.45 -12.57 14.90
N THR A 363 -15.13 -12.04 16.08
CA THR A 363 -13.93 -12.42 16.83
C THR A 363 -14.18 -13.55 17.82
N ASP A 364 -15.44 -13.93 18.06
CA ASP A 364 -15.81 -15.08 18.90
C ASP A 364 -15.54 -16.40 18.15
N PRO A 365 -14.63 -17.28 18.63
CA PRO A 365 -14.34 -18.57 18.02
C PRO A 365 -15.52 -19.54 17.92
N ALA A 366 -16.58 -19.33 18.71
CA ALA A 366 -17.80 -20.13 18.63
C ALA A 366 -18.75 -19.70 17.51
N SER A 367 -18.54 -18.51 16.93
CA SER A 367 -19.39 -17.98 15.86
C SER A 367 -19.13 -18.69 14.53
N PRO A 368 -20.16 -19.00 13.73
CA PRO A 368 -19.97 -19.48 12.36
C PRO A 368 -19.27 -18.45 11.47
N HIS A 369 -19.27 -17.16 11.84
CA HIS A 369 -18.66 -16.05 11.11
C HIS A 369 -17.27 -15.67 11.62
N PHE A 370 -16.59 -16.60 12.31
CA PHE A 370 -15.26 -16.39 12.85
C PHE A 370 -14.14 -16.56 11.82
N ALA A 371 -14.36 -17.41 10.80
CA ALA A 371 -13.33 -17.77 9.82
C ALA A 371 -13.87 -17.98 8.41
N ASP A 372 -15.17 -17.80 8.18
CA ASP A 372 -15.84 -18.08 6.90
C ASP A 372 -15.25 -17.22 5.77
N GLN A 373 -15.17 -15.91 5.96
CA GLN A 373 -14.59 -15.01 4.95
C GLN A 373 -13.06 -15.06 4.91
N THR A 374 -12.39 -15.39 6.01
CA THR A 374 -10.94 -15.63 5.99
C THR A 374 -10.57 -16.78 5.07
N LYS A 375 -11.39 -17.85 5.05
CA LYS A 375 -11.22 -18.97 4.12
C LYS A 375 -11.52 -18.58 2.67
N LEU A 376 -12.57 -17.79 2.44
CA LEU A 376 -12.87 -17.25 1.10
C LEU A 376 -11.71 -16.39 0.57
N TYR A 377 -11.16 -15.50 1.41
CA TYR A 377 -10.00 -14.68 1.07
C TYR A 377 -8.77 -15.54 0.73
N SER A 378 -8.48 -16.57 1.54
CA SER A 378 -7.40 -17.54 1.24
C SER A 378 -7.54 -18.15 -0.17
N ASP A 379 -8.78 -18.41 -0.60
CA ASP A 379 -9.11 -18.99 -1.91
C ASP A 379 -9.29 -17.93 -3.01
N LYS A 380 -9.01 -16.64 -2.74
CA LYS A 380 -9.26 -15.51 -3.65
C LYS A 380 -10.72 -15.39 -4.10
N ARG A 381 -11.66 -15.77 -3.23
CA ARG A 381 -13.11 -15.69 -3.49
C ARG A 381 -13.72 -14.49 -2.80
N TRP A 382 -14.74 -13.94 -3.44
CA TRP A 382 -15.50 -12.78 -2.98
C TRP A 382 -16.90 -13.18 -2.51
N VAL A 383 -17.51 -12.30 -1.71
CA VAL A 383 -18.92 -12.38 -1.31
C VAL A 383 -19.71 -11.34 -2.10
N ARG A 384 -20.71 -11.79 -2.87
CA ARG A 384 -21.71 -10.89 -3.46
C ARG A 384 -22.52 -10.25 -2.34
N PHE A 385 -22.31 -8.96 -2.11
CA PHE A 385 -22.94 -8.24 -1.02
C PHE A 385 -24.38 -7.85 -1.40
N PRO A 386 -25.40 -8.34 -0.69
CA PRO A 386 -26.78 -7.99 -0.98
C PRO A 386 -27.05 -6.54 -0.60
N PHE A 387 -27.44 -5.71 -1.58
CA PHE A 387 -27.73 -4.29 -1.36
C PHE A 387 -29.19 -3.93 -1.63
N CYS A 388 -29.80 -4.41 -2.73
CA CYS A 388 -31.22 -4.19 -2.96
C CYS A 388 -32.06 -4.95 -1.92
N GLU A 389 -33.24 -4.43 -1.57
CA GLU A 389 -34.18 -5.08 -0.64
C GLU A 389 -34.49 -6.54 -1.02
N ASP A 390 -34.68 -6.83 -2.32
CA ASP A 390 -34.96 -8.19 -2.79
C ASP A 390 -33.75 -9.12 -2.61
N ASP A 391 -32.51 -8.62 -2.82
CA ASP A 391 -31.28 -9.39 -2.59
C ASP A 391 -31.07 -9.63 -1.10
N ILE A 392 -31.35 -8.63 -0.26
CA ILE A 392 -31.29 -8.75 1.21
C ILE A 392 -32.27 -9.82 1.67
N ALA A 393 -33.52 -9.76 1.21
CA ALA A 393 -34.55 -10.74 1.55
C ALA A 393 -34.16 -12.16 1.09
N ALA A 394 -33.56 -12.29 -0.10
CA ALA A 394 -33.12 -13.58 -0.63
C ALA A 394 -31.92 -14.17 0.12
N ASN A 395 -31.05 -13.34 0.68
CA ASN A 395 -29.84 -13.75 1.41
C ASN A 395 -29.98 -13.66 2.94
N GLN A 396 -31.19 -13.42 3.44
CA GLN A 396 -31.45 -13.20 4.86
C GLN A 396 -31.13 -14.46 5.70
N LEU A 397 -30.31 -14.28 6.73
CA LEU A 397 -29.99 -15.34 7.70
C LEU A 397 -30.96 -15.29 8.89
N GLY A 398 -32.09 -15.98 8.76
CA GLY A 398 -33.11 -16.10 9.82
C GLY A 398 -34.18 -15.01 9.79
N GLU A 399 -35.06 -14.97 10.80
CA GLU A 399 -36.14 -13.96 10.88
C GLU A 399 -35.59 -12.59 11.33
N THR A 400 -36.20 -11.51 10.83
CA THR A 400 -35.85 -10.13 11.23
C THR A 400 -36.20 -9.91 12.70
N LEU A 401 -35.21 -9.56 13.52
CA LEU A 401 -35.42 -9.24 14.93
C LEU A 401 -35.56 -7.72 15.12
N LEU A 402 -36.73 -7.28 15.59
CA LEU A 402 -36.96 -5.88 15.98
C LEU A 402 -36.56 -5.70 17.45
N LEU A 403 -35.60 -4.81 17.71
CA LEU A 403 -35.15 -4.48 19.06
C LEU A 403 -35.78 -3.16 19.50
N GLU A 404 -36.77 -3.23 20.38
CA GLU A 404 -37.43 -2.07 20.98
C GLU A 404 -36.96 -1.90 22.43
N LYS A 405 -36.54 -0.68 22.78
CA LYS A 405 -36.30 -0.33 24.17
C LYS A 405 -37.64 0.07 24.79
N PHE A 406 -38.13 -0.72 25.74
CA PHE A 406 -39.25 -0.31 26.58
C PHE A 406 -38.76 0.64 27.68
N ASP A 407 -39.47 1.75 27.86
CA ASP A 407 -39.18 2.81 28.84
C ASP A 407 -39.48 2.39 30.29
#